data_AF-A0A958EPF6-F1
#
_entry.id   AF-A0A958EPF6-F1
#
_cell.length_a   1.000
_cell.length_b   1.000
_cell.length_c   1.000
_cell.angle_alpha   90.00
_cell.angle_beta   90.00
_cell.angle_gamma   90.00
#
_symmetry.space_group_name_H-M   'P 1'
#
loop_
_entity.id
_entity.type
_entity.pdbx_description
1 polymer ?
#
loop_
_entity_poly.entity_id
_entity_poly.type
_entity_poly.pdbx_seq_one_letter_code
_entity_poly.pdbx_strand_id
1 'polypeptide(L)'
;RSYLSWFYLAFFFAGPFIKINGNPLLLLNVMKRQFVIFGQPFWPQDFLLVVLLLLSLVVFIVLFTVIYGRVFCGWACPQTIFMEMVFRKIENLIEGNSVKQKKLNAMPWNREKITKKSLKFVAFFGISFLIANTFLAYIIGWENLWAKITGPFMEGFPTLIGLLIFTTVFYLVFAKVRELV
;
A
#
# COMPACT_ATOMS: atom_id res chain seq x y z
N ARG A 1 13.75 -13.63 5.41
CA ARG A 1 12.50 -13.26 4.70
C ARG A 1 11.57 -12.47 5.61
N SER A 2 11.01 -13.07 6.65
CA SER A 2 10.00 -12.40 7.48
C SER A 2 10.46 -11.08 8.11
N TYR A 3 11.67 -11.02 8.65
CA TYR A 3 12.20 -9.80 9.29
C TYR A 3 12.29 -8.60 8.33
N LEU A 4 12.73 -8.80 7.09
CA LEU A 4 12.83 -7.73 6.08
C LEU A 4 11.45 -7.16 5.73
N SER A 5 10.44 -8.03 5.58
CA SER A 5 9.07 -7.61 5.32
C SER A 5 8.44 -6.87 6.49
N TRP A 6 8.69 -7.31 7.73
CA TRP A 6 8.23 -6.59 8.93
C TRP A 6 8.89 -5.23 9.06
N PHE A 7 10.19 -5.14 8.78
CA PHE A 7 10.90 -3.87 8.72
C PHE A 7 10.31 -2.95 7.65
N TYR A 8 10.05 -3.46 6.45
CA TYR A 8 9.42 -2.70 5.36
C TYR A 8 8.03 -2.18 5.75
N LEU A 9 7.16 -3.03 6.31
CA LEU A 9 5.83 -2.63 6.75
C LEU A 9 5.89 -1.62 7.88
N ALA A 10 6.75 -1.84 8.87
CA ALA A 10 6.94 -0.91 9.99
C ALA A 10 7.42 0.46 9.48
N PHE A 11 8.40 0.49 8.58
CA PHE A 11 8.88 1.71 7.96
C PHE A 11 7.79 2.38 7.10
N PHE A 12 7.03 1.61 6.32
CA PHE A 12 5.95 2.13 5.49
C PHE A 12 4.84 2.78 6.33
N PHE A 13 4.43 2.17 7.44
CA PHE A 13 3.41 2.74 8.32
C PHE A 13 3.96 3.86 9.22
N ALA A 14 5.23 3.81 9.62
CA ALA A 14 5.85 4.85 10.45
C ALA A 14 6.29 6.08 9.65
N GLY A 15 6.63 5.92 8.37
CA GLY A 15 7.20 6.98 7.53
C GLY A 15 6.41 8.28 7.45
N PRO A 16 5.05 8.29 7.40
CA PRO A 16 4.29 9.54 7.38
C PRO A 16 4.36 10.33 8.69
N PHE A 17 4.70 9.66 9.80
CA PHE A 17 4.82 10.27 11.12
C PHE A 17 6.22 10.82 11.40
N ILE A 18 7.23 10.34 10.67
CA ILE A 18 8.60 10.81 10.83
C ILE A 18 8.74 12.16 10.14
N LYS A 19 9.16 13.17 10.91
CA LYS A 19 9.50 14.50 10.40
C LYS A 19 11.00 14.75 10.55
N ILE A 20 11.59 15.33 9.53
CA ILE A 20 12.98 15.77 9.53
C ILE A 20 12.96 17.26 9.19
N ASN A 21 13.52 18.09 10.07
CA ASN A 21 13.57 19.56 9.92
C ASN A 21 12.18 20.21 9.71
N GLY A 22 11.14 19.71 10.38
CA GLY A 22 9.77 20.23 10.27
C GLY A 22 8.98 19.74 9.04
N ASN A 23 9.64 19.12 8.07
CA ASN A 23 8.99 18.55 6.89
C ASN A 23 8.75 17.03 7.05
N PRO A 24 7.69 16.46 6.46
CA PRO A 24 7.48 15.01 6.44
C PRO A 24 8.63 14.29 5.72
N LEU A 25 8.93 13.06 6.14
CA LEU A 25 9.99 12.24 5.54
C LEU A 25 9.79 12.05 4.02
N LEU A 26 8.54 11.83 3.60
CA LEU A 26 8.15 11.82 2.19
C LEU A 26 6.80 12.54 2.06
N LEU A 27 6.74 13.54 1.19
CA LEU A 27 5.52 14.24 0.82
C LEU A 27 5.47 14.41 -0.71
N LEU A 28 4.45 13.86 -1.36
CA LEU A 28 4.26 13.97 -2.80
C LEU A 28 2.97 14.73 -3.11
N ASN A 29 2.94 16.03 -2.75
CA ASN A 29 1.75 16.84 -2.93
C ASN A 29 1.69 17.43 -4.34
N VAL A 30 1.05 16.69 -5.24
CA VAL A 30 0.85 17.12 -6.64
C VAL A 30 -0.04 18.36 -6.72
N MET A 31 -1.06 18.48 -5.87
CA MET A 31 -2.02 19.59 -5.90
C MET A 31 -1.37 20.94 -5.56
N LYS A 32 -0.47 20.96 -4.56
CA LYS A 32 0.27 22.15 -4.14
C LYS A 32 1.63 22.29 -4.84
N ARG A 33 2.01 21.33 -5.71
CA ARG A 33 3.33 21.25 -6.34
C ARG A 33 4.48 21.33 -5.33
N GLN A 34 4.29 20.67 -4.18
CA GLN A 34 5.25 20.61 -3.09
C GLN A 34 5.68 19.16 -2.93
N PHE A 35 6.94 18.89 -3.24
CA PHE A 35 7.52 17.56 -3.09
C PHE A 35 8.57 17.63 -1.99
N VAL A 36 8.49 16.77 -0.99
CA VAL A 36 9.52 16.65 0.04
C VAL A 36 10.07 15.23 -0.03
N ILE A 37 11.37 15.10 -0.24
CA ILE A 37 12.05 13.80 -0.26
C ILE A 37 13.12 13.81 0.83
N PHE A 38 13.03 12.86 1.78
CA PHE A 38 13.90 12.75 2.95
C PHE A 38 14.00 14.07 3.77
N GLY A 39 12.89 14.78 3.92
CA GLY A 39 12.82 16.06 4.67
C GLY A 39 13.31 17.30 3.91
N GLN A 40 13.81 17.15 2.67
CA GLN A 40 14.23 18.26 1.82
C GLN A 40 13.11 18.66 0.85
N PRO A 41 12.67 19.93 0.84
CA PRO A 41 11.66 20.41 -0.09
C PRO A 41 12.26 20.64 -1.49
N PHE A 42 11.62 20.05 -2.50
CA PHE A 42 11.92 20.21 -3.92
C PHE A 42 10.87 21.11 -4.56
N TRP A 43 11.34 22.13 -5.26
CA TRP A 43 10.50 23.08 -5.99
C TRP A 43 10.38 22.67 -7.47
N PRO A 44 9.38 23.18 -8.21
CA PRO A 44 9.20 22.85 -9.63
C PRO A 44 10.43 23.15 -10.51
N GLN A 45 11.26 24.12 -10.13
CA GLN A 45 12.52 24.44 -10.80
C GLN A 45 13.53 23.28 -10.70
N ASP A 46 13.47 22.51 -9.62
CA ASP A 46 14.32 21.36 -9.33
C ASP A 46 13.73 20.04 -9.88
N PHE A 47 12.67 20.11 -10.70
CA PHE A 47 12.02 18.92 -11.25
C PHE A 47 12.98 18.03 -12.04
N LEU A 48 13.99 18.62 -12.69
CA LEU A 48 15.06 17.87 -13.35
C LEU A 48 15.79 16.94 -12.36
N LEU A 49 16.04 17.38 -11.13
CA LEU A 49 16.67 16.56 -10.10
C LEU A 49 15.78 15.38 -9.69
N VAL A 50 14.47 15.59 -9.58
CA VAL A 50 13.50 14.52 -9.27
C VAL A 50 13.47 13.49 -10.39
N VAL A 51 13.46 13.91 -11.65
CA VAL A 51 13.49 13.01 -12.81
C VAL A 51 14.80 12.22 -12.87
N LEU A 52 15.94 12.88 -12.67
CA LEU A 52 17.24 12.23 -12.63
C LEU A 52 17.34 11.22 -11.47
N LEU A 53 16.78 11.56 -10.30
CA LEU A 53 16.69 10.65 -9.17
C LEU A 53 15.86 9.41 -9.50
N LEU A 54 14.70 9.59 -10.12
CA LEU A 54 13.83 8.48 -10.54
C LEU A 54 14.50 7.60 -11.60
N LEU A 55 15.14 8.20 -12.60
CA LEU A 55 15.88 7.46 -13.63
C LEU A 55 17.06 6.68 -13.02
N SER A 56 17.83 7.31 -12.13
CA SER A 56 18.92 6.66 -11.41
C SER A 56 18.40 5.48 -10.58
N LEU A 57 17.27 5.63 -9.90
CA LEU A 57 16.64 4.56 -9.12
C LEU A 57 16.19 3.40 -10.01
N VAL A 58 15.59 3.67 -11.17
CA VAL A 58 15.19 2.63 -12.12
C VAL A 58 16.42 1.88 -12.66
N VAL A 59 17.45 2.61 -13.09
CA VAL A 59 18.71 1.99 -13.57
C VAL A 59 19.36 1.17 -12.47
N PHE A 60 19.40 1.68 -11.24
CA PHE A 60 19.92 0.96 -10.08
C PHE A 60 19.16 -0.35 -9.84
N ILE A 61 17.81 -0.33 -9.89
CA ILE A 61 17.01 -1.55 -9.73
C ILE A 61 17.30 -2.53 -10.87
N VAL A 62 17.34 -2.08 -12.12
CA VAL A 62 17.62 -2.95 -13.28
C VAL A 62 19.00 -3.59 -13.14
N LEU A 63 20.03 -2.78 -12.85
CA LEU A 63 21.39 -3.27 -12.67
C LEU A 63 21.50 -4.25 -11.50
N PHE A 64 20.85 -3.95 -10.37
CA PHE A 64 20.77 -4.85 -9.23
C PHE A 64 20.06 -6.17 -9.61
N THR A 65 18.99 -6.12 -10.40
CA THR A 65 18.29 -7.34 -10.86
C THR A 65 19.09 -8.16 -11.86
N VAL A 66 19.94 -7.54 -12.69
CA VAL A 66 20.83 -8.28 -13.60
C VAL A 66 21.93 -8.99 -12.82
N ILE A 67 22.49 -8.36 -11.79
CA ILE A 67 23.58 -8.94 -10.98
C ILE A 67 23.05 -10.00 -10.01
N TYR A 68 22.01 -9.68 -9.25
CA TYR A 68 21.49 -10.52 -8.16
C TYR A 68 20.23 -11.32 -8.56
N GLY A 69 19.80 -11.22 -9.82
CA GLY A 69 18.64 -11.94 -10.34
C GLY A 69 17.30 -11.50 -9.71
N ARG A 70 16.41 -12.48 -9.51
CA ARG A 70 15.06 -12.29 -8.94
C ARG A 70 15.01 -12.02 -7.44
N VAL A 71 16.14 -11.75 -6.78
CA VAL A 71 16.15 -11.46 -5.33
C VAL A 71 15.35 -10.18 -5.03
N PHE A 72 15.52 -9.13 -5.83
CA PHE A 72 14.76 -7.89 -5.64
C PHE A 72 13.27 -8.07 -5.95
N CYS A 73 12.93 -8.47 -7.17
CA CYS A 73 11.54 -8.63 -7.60
C CYS A 73 10.79 -9.75 -6.84
N GLY A 74 11.51 -10.77 -6.36
CA GLY A 74 10.91 -11.89 -5.62
C GLY A 74 10.80 -11.66 -4.11
N TRP A 75 11.65 -10.83 -3.48
CA TRP A 75 11.71 -10.72 -2.01
C TRP A 75 11.61 -9.30 -1.47
N ALA A 76 12.06 -8.29 -2.23
CA ALA A 76 12.04 -6.89 -1.84
C ALA A 76 10.92 -6.08 -2.51
N CYS A 77 10.31 -6.62 -3.58
CA CYS A 77 9.23 -5.93 -4.28
C CYS A 77 8.06 -5.63 -3.33
N PRO A 78 7.62 -4.36 -3.23
CA PRO A 78 6.55 -3.99 -2.33
C PRO A 78 5.27 -4.79 -2.58
N GLN A 79 4.93 -5.02 -3.85
CA GLN A 79 3.75 -5.79 -4.24
C GLN A 79 3.81 -7.22 -3.67
N THR A 80 4.95 -7.91 -3.82
CA THR A 80 5.14 -9.27 -3.33
C THR A 80 5.06 -9.34 -1.81
N ILE A 81 5.66 -8.36 -1.10
CA ILE A 81 5.62 -8.30 0.36
C ILE A 81 4.17 -8.17 0.86
N PHE A 82 3.38 -7.24 0.32
CA PHE A 82 1.98 -7.10 0.71
C PHE A 82 1.18 -8.38 0.42
N MET A 83 1.32 -8.96 -0.78
CA MET A 83 0.62 -10.19 -1.18
C MET A 83 0.96 -11.38 -0.27
N GLU A 84 2.24 -11.67 -0.10
CA GLU A 84 2.72 -12.90 0.50
C GLU A 84 2.61 -12.88 2.04
N MET A 85 2.89 -11.72 2.65
CA MET A 85 2.99 -11.59 4.10
C MET A 85 1.70 -11.10 4.75
N VAL A 86 0.91 -10.28 4.06
CA VAL A 86 -0.34 -9.75 4.62
C VAL A 86 -1.52 -10.57 4.12
N PHE A 87 -1.82 -10.50 2.82
CA PHE A 87 -3.04 -11.10 2.28
C PHE A 87 -3.05 -12.64 2.36
N ARG A 88 -1.96 -13.31 1.96
CA ARG A 88 -1.90 -14.79 1.97
C ARG A 88 -1.93 -15.37 3.38
N LYS A 89 -1.31 -14.73 4.38
CA LYS A 89 -1.37 -15.19 5.77
C LYS A 89 -2.77 -15.08 6.35
N ILE A 90 -3.45 -13.98 6.06
CA ILE A 90 -4.81 -13.72 6.54
C ILE A 90 -5.81 -14.65 5.87
N GLU A 91 -5.65 -14.90 4.57
CA GLU A 91 -6.41 -15.88 3.85
C GLU A 91 -6.21 -17.31 4.40
N ASN A 92 -4.96 -17.70 4.65
CA ASN A 92 -4.66 -19.00 5.25
C ASN A 92 -5.20 -19.11 6.69
N LEU A 93 -5.30 -18.00 7.43
CA LEU A 93 -5.88 -17.97 8.77
C LEU A 93 -7.41 -18.15 8.72
N ILE A 94 -8.09 -17.56 7.72
CA ILE A 94 -9.56 -17.56 7.59
C ILE A 94 -10.07 -18.82 6.86
N GLU A 95 -9.51 -19.15 5.70
CA GLU A 95 -9.96 -20.25 4.84
C GLU A 95 -9.11 -21.52 4.98
N GLY A 96 -7.90 -21.42 5.55
CA GLY A 96 -6.98 -22.55 5.71
C GLY A 96 -6.10 -22.80 4.47
N ASN A 97 -5.41 -23.94 4.46
CA ASN A 97 -4.56 -24.37 3.36
C ASN A 97 -5.36 -24.56 2.05
N SER A 98 -4.66 -24.58 0.90
CA SER A 98 -5.25 -24.67 -0.45
C SER A 98 -6.24 -25.83 -0.63
N VAL A 99 -6.07 -26.95 0.08
CA VAL A 99 -7.01 -28.09 0.07
C VAL A 99 -8.35 -27.72 0.73
N LYS A 100 -8.32 -27.00 1.85
CA LYS A 100 -9.51 -26.51 2.55
C LYS A 100 -10.23 -25.44 1.73
N GLN A 101 -9.48 -24.56 1.05
CA GLN A 101 -10.04 -23.56 0.13
C GLN A 101 -10.78 -24.21 -1.05
N LYS A 102 -10.17 -25.20 -1.72
CA LYS A 102 -10.82 -25.96 -2.80
C LYS A 102 -12.11 -26.64 -2.31
N LYS A 103 -12.07 -27.27 -1.12
CA LYS A 103 -13.24 -27.91 -0.52
C LYS A 103 -14.34 -26.89 -0.19
N LEU A 104 -13.99 -25.72 0.37
CA LEU A 104 -14.93 -24.65 0.70
C LEU A 104 -15.58 -24.04 -0.55
N ASN A 105 -14.82 -23.90 -1.64
CA ASN A 105 -15.34 -23.39 -2.90
C ASN A 105 -16.32 -24.37 -3.57
N ALA A 106 -16.05 -25.68 -3.49
CA ALA A 106 -16.92 -26.73 -4.02
C ALA A 106 -18.19 -26.99 -3.20
N MET A 107 -18.25 -26.57 -1.94
CA MET A 107 -19.47 -26.72 -1.12
C MET A 107 -20.60 -25.78 -1.58
N PRO A 108 -21.88 -26.16 -1.41
CA PRO A 108 -23.01 -25.26 -1.59
C PRO A 108 -22.93 -24.07 -0.62
N TRP A 109 -23.70 -23.00 -0.89
CA TRP A 109 -23.78 -21.82 -0.03
C TRP A 109 -24.40 -22.17 1.33
N ASN A 110 -23.56 -22.57 2.29
CA ASN A 110 -23.95 -22.79 3.68
C ASN A 110 -23.52 -21.60 4.58
N ARG A 111 -23.99 -21.58 5.83
CA ARG A 111 -23.64 -20.53 6.81
C ARG A 111 -22.12 -20.44 7.04
N GLU A 112 -21.40 -21.55 6.99
CA GLU A 112 -19.93 -21.59 7.14
C GLU A 112 -19.20 -20.90 5.96
N LYS A 113 -19.67 -21.11 4.73
CA LYS A 113 -19.13 -20.50 3.52
C LYS A 113 -19.39 -19.00 3.50
N ILE A 114 -20.59 -18.59 3.89
CA ILE A 114 -20.96 -17.16 3.95
C ILE A 114 -20.10 -16.44 4.99
N THR A 115 -19.97 -17.00 6.20
CA THR A 115 -19.16 -16.39 7.29
C THR A 115 -17.68 -16.33 6.94
N LYS A 116 -17.09 -17.38 6.37
CA LYS A 116 -15.68 -17.36 5.95
C LYS A 116 -15.43 -16.37 4.81
N LYS A 117 -16.31 -16.31 3.81
CA LYS A 117 -16.17 -15.36 2.69
C LYS A 117 -16.41 -13.92 3.12
N SER A 118 -17.38 -13.65 4.00
CA SER A 118 -17.61 -12.31 4.53
C SER A 118 -16.43 -11.85 5.40
N LEU A 119 -15.88 -12.73 6.24
CA LEU A 119 -14.71 -12.42 7.05
C LEU A 119 -13.50 -12.10 6.18
N LYS A 120 -13.27 -12.89 5.10
CA LYS A 120 -12.22 -12.59 4.12
C LYS A 120 -12.42 -11.21 3.49
N PHE A 121 -13.64 -10.90 3.04
CA PHE A 121 -13.97 -9.61 2.45
C PHE A 121 -13.68 -8.46 3.40
N VAL A 122 -14.18 -8.52 4.64
CA VAL A 122 -13.99 -7.47 5.65
C VAL A 122 -12.51 -7.30 6.00
N ALA A 123 -11.77 -8.39 6.19
CA ALA A 123 -10.34 -8.33 6.49
C ALA A 123 -9.55 -7.70 5.34
N PHE A 124 -9.80 -8.12 4.10
CA PHE A 124 -9.10 -7.61 2.91
C PHE A 124 -9.44 -6.14 2.66
N PHE A 125 -10.71 -5.77 2.81
CA PHE A 125 -11.16 -4.40 2.67
C PHE A 125 -10.56 -3.51 3.77
N GLY A 126 -10.57 -3.93 5.03
CA GLY A 126 -10.00 -3.17 6.15
C GLY A 126 -8.50 -2.91 6.00
N ILE A 127 -7.75 -3.89 5.50
CA ILE A 127 -6.31 -3.73 5.24
C ILE A 127 -6.05 -2.84 4.04
N SER A 128 -6.82 -3.02 2.96
CA SER A 128 -6.72 -2.15 1.78
C SER A 128 -7.02 -0.69 2.16
N PHE A 129 -8.00 -0.49 3.06
CA PHE A 129 -8.33 0.83 3.60
C PHE A 129 -7.19 1.42 4.43
N LEU A 130 -6.56 0.62 5.31
CA LEU A 130 -5.40 1.04 6.10
C LEU A 130 -4.24 1.48 5.20
N ILE A 131 -3.90 0.65 4.19
CA ILE A 131 -2.82 0.94 3.25
C ILE A 131 -3.14 2.19 2.43
N ALA A 132 -4.37 2.31 1.91
CA ALA A 132 -4.81 3.48 1.16
C ALA A 132 -4.73 4.76 2.01
N ASN A 133 -5.09 4.68 3.30
CA ASN A 133 -4.98 5.80 4.23
C ASN A 133 -3.53 6.24 4.44
N THR A 134 -2.61 5.28 4.63
CA THR A 134 -1.17 5.55 4.74
C THR A 134 -0.61 6.15 3.46
N PHE A 135 -0.99 5.65 2.28
CA PHE A 135 -0.60 6.25 0.99
C PHE A 135 -1.09 7.68 0.85
N LEU A 136 -2.32 7.96 1.28
CA LEU A 136 -2.88 9.31 1.25
C LEU A 136 -2.13 10.26 2.19
N ALA A 137 -1.66 9.74 3.34
CA ALA A 137 -0.80 10.48 4.25
C ALA A 137 0.56 10.84 3.61
N TYR A 138 1.11 10.02 2.72
CA TYR A 138 2.31 10.36 1.94
C TYR A 138 2.05 11.40 0.84
N ILE A 139 0.83 11.51 0.31
CA ILE A 139 0.50 12.47 -0.76
C ILE A 139 0.17 13.84 -0.17
N ILE A 140 -0.70 13.88 0.82
CA ILE A 140 -1.28 15.12 1.35
C ILE A 140 -0.61 15.54 2.67
N GLY A 141 0.07 14.61 3.35
CA GLY A 141 0.64 14.79 4.68
C GLY A 141 -0.32 14.30 5.77
N TRP A 142 0.22 13.69 6.83
CA TRP A 142 -0.58 13.15 7.95
C TRP A 142 -1.49 14.20 8.59
N GLU A 143 -0.97 15.40 8.87
CA GLU A 143 -1.73 16.45 9.56
C GLU A 143 -2.86 17.00 8.70
N ASN A 144 -2.61 17.19 7.41
CA ASN A 144 -3.64 17.62 6.47
C ASN A 144 -4.70 16.54 6.27
N LEU A 145 -4.31 15.26 6.28
CA LEU A 145 -5.25 14.14 6.22
C LEU A 145 -6.12 14.09 7.48
N TRP A 146 -5.51 14.21 8.66
CA TRP A 146 -6.22 14.23 9.93
C TRP A 146 -7.20 15.40 10.00
N ALA A 147 -6.75 16.61 9.65
CA ALA A 147 -7.58 17.81 9.61
C ALA A 147 -8.75 17.68 8.62
N LYS A 148 -8.55 17.03 7.47
CA LYS A 148 -9.61 16.79 6.48
C LYS A 148 -10.62 15.72 6.92
N ILE A 149 -10.22 14.80 7.79
CA ILE A 149 -11.11 13.79 8.37
C ILE A 149 -11.92 14.39 9.53
N THR A 150 -11.31 15.24 10.37
CA THR A 150 -11.97 15.86 11.53
C THR A 150 -12.68 17.18 11.21
N GLY A 151 -12.40 17.78 10.06
CA GLY A 151 -12.96 19.06 9.61
C GLY A 151 -14.35 18.93 8.94
N PRO A 152 -14.85 20.03 8.34
CA PRO A 152 -16.15 20.04 7.68
C PRO A 152 -16.22 19.04 6.52
N PHE A 153 -17.32 18.27 6.47
CA PHE A 153 -17.52 17.19 5.48
C PHE A 153 -17.31 17.65 4.02
N MET A 154 -17.66 18.90 3.70
CA MET A 154 -17.54 19.47 2.36
C MET A 154 -16.09 19.62 1.87
N GLU A 155 -15.13 19.89 2.76
CA GLU A 155 -13.70 20.02 2.40
C GLU A 155 -12.98 18.67 2.36
N GLY A 156 -13.49 17.69 3.12
CA GLY A 156 -13.01 16.32 3.16
C GLY A 156 -13.54 15.46 2.01
N PHE A 157 -14.66 15.84 1.38
CA PHE A 157 -15.37 15.03 0.39
C PHE A 157 -14.50 14.52 -0.78
N PRO A 158 -13.66 15.34 -1.44
CA PRO A 158 -12.77 14.84 -2.50
C PRO A 158 -11.71 13.85 -1.97
N THR A 159 -11.26 14.06 -0.73
CA THR A 159 -10.26 13.19 -0.08
C THR A 159 -10.86 11.84 0.30
N LEU A 160 -12.12 11.84 0.75
CA LEU A 160 -12.88 10.62 1.04
C LEU A 160 -13.19 9.82 -0.23
N ILE A 161 -13.61 10.48 -1.31
CA ILE A 161 -13.80 9.83 -2.61
C ILE A 161 -12.48 9.23 -3.09
N GLY A 162 -11.39 10.00 -3.05
CA GLY A 162 -10.06 9.51 -3.41
C GLY A 162 -9.67 8.27 -2.59
N LEU A 163 -9.88 8.32 -1.27
CA LEU A 163 -9.62 7.19 -0.37
C LEU A 163 -10.46 5.96 -0.73
N LEU A 164 -11.76 6.12 -1.00
CA LEU A 164 -12.65 5.01 -1.38
C LEU A 164 -12.27 4.40 -2.72
N ILE A 165 -11.97 5.24 -3.73
CA ILE A 165 -11.51 4.77 -5.04
C ILE A 165 -10.20 4.00 -4.88
N PHE A 166 -9.22 4.57 -4.17
CA PHE A 166 -7.91 3.94 -3.98
C PHE A 166 -8.02 2.63 -3.20
N THR A 167 -8.82 2.60 -2.14
CA THR A 167 -9.15 1.39 -1.37
C THR A 167 -9.80 0.32 -2.24
N THR A 168 -10.74 0.71 -3.10
CA THR A 168 -11.45 -0.21 -3.99
C THR A 168 -10.52 -0.78 -5.06
N VAL A 169 -9.66 0.05 -5.66
CA VAL A 169 -8.66 -0.40 -6.64
C VAL A 169 -7.68 -1.37 -6.00
N PHE A 170 -7.14 -1.04 -4.82
CA PHE A 170 -6.28 -1.96 -4.07
C PHE A 170 -7.02 -3.27 -3.77
N TYR A 171 -8.23 -3.19 -3.21
CA TYR A 171 -9.02 -4.38 -2.94
C TYR A 171 -9.20 -5.25 -4.21
N LEU A 172 -9.52 -4.67 -5.37
CA LEU A 172 -9.68 -5.42 -6.62
C LEU A 172 -8.38 -6.07 -7.09
N VAL A 173 -7.25 -5.38 -7.00
CA VAL A 173 -5.93 -5.91 -7.37
C VAL A 173 -5.56 -7.11 -6.48
N PHE A 174 -5.72 -6.96 -5.17
CA PHE A 174 -5.29 -7.98 -4.20
C PHE A 174 -6.30 -9.14 -4.05
N ALA A 175 -7.59 -8.88 -4.22
CA ALA A 175 -8.65 -9.88 -4.06
C ALA A 175 -9.01 -10.60 -5.37
N LYS A 176 -9.07 -9.90 -6.51
CA LYS A 176 -9.66 -10.44 -7.75
C LYS A 176 -8.63 -10.73 -8.83
N VAL A 177 -7.68 -9.81 -9.08
CA VAL A 177 -6.61 -10.03 -10.07
C VAL A 177 -5.69 -11.18 -9.64
N ARG A 178 -5.54 -11.39 -8.34
CA ARG A 178 -4.82 -12.54 -7.76
C ARG A 178 -5.41 -13.90 -8.13
N GLU A 179 -6.73 -14.03 -8.22
CA GLU A 179 -7.38 -15.31 -8.51
C GLU A 179 -7.27 -15.71 -10.00
N LEU A 180 -6.86 -14.77 -10.87
CA LEU A 180 -6.76 -14.98 -12.33
C LEU A 180 -5.38 -15.48 -12.80
N VAL A 181 -4.35 -15.42 -11.95
CA VAL A 181 -2.97 -15.83 -12.24
C VAL A 181 -2.62 -17.09 -11.44
#